data_AF-A0A7D8IMH9-F1
#
_entry.id   AF-A0A7D8IMH9-F1
#
_cell.length_a   1.000
_cell.length_b   1.000
_cell.length_c   1.000
_cell.angle_alpha   90.00
_cell.angle_beta   90.00
_cell.angle_gamma   90.00
#
_symmetry.space_group_name_H-M   'P 1'
#
loop_
_entity.id
_entity.type
_entity.pdbx_description
1 polymer ?
#
loop_
_entity_poly.entity_id
_entity_poly.type
_entity_poly.pdbx_seq_one_letter_code
_entity_poly.pdbx_strand_id
1 'polypeptide(L)'
;MTRWPTRGKKAIEMHLWNNKEGWYADYDLKNNKIRDQLTAAALFPLYVNAAAKDRAAKVAAAAQAHLLQPGGLATTSVKSGQQWDAPNGWAPLQWVAAEGLQKLWAG
;
A
#
# COMPACT_ATOMS: atom_id res chain seq x y z
N MET A 1 -15.90 0.60 25.12
CA MET A 1 -15.94 1.11 23.73
C MET A 1 -14.52 1.15 23.14
N THR A 2 -14.31 0.42 22.03
CA THR A 2 -13.27 0.57 20.97
C THR A 2 -11.76 0.73 21.31
N ARG A 3 -11.15 -0.19 22.07
CA ARG A 3 -9.67 -0.28 22.18
C ARG A 3 -8.98 -0.97 20.99
N TRP A 4 -9.73 -1.74 20.19
CA TRP A 4 -9.21 -2.55 19.08
C TRP A 4 -8.86 -1.77 17.79
N PRO A 5 -9.69 -0.81 17.32
CA PRO A 5 -9.38 -0.06 16.08
C PRO A 5 -8.09 0.76 16.18
N THR A 6 -7.80 1.31 17.36
CA THR A 6 -6.62 2.15 17.60
C THR A 6 -5.32 1.34 17.65
N ARG A 7 -5.38 0.09 18.15
CA ARG A 7 -4.21 -0.81 18.19
C ARG A 7 -3.79 -1.26 16.79
N GLY A 8 -4.74 -1.66 15.95
CA GLY A 8 -4.46 -2.07 14.57
C GLY A 8 -3.81 -0.96 13.75
N LYS A 9 -4.41 0.25 13.79
CA LYS A 9 -3.83 1.44 13.15
C LYS A 9 -2.40 1.71 13.63
N LYS A 10 -2.17 1.72 14.95
CA LYS A 10 -0.83 1.94 15.50
C LYS A 10 0.17 0.87 15.05
N ALA A 11 -0.23 -0.41 15.00
CA ALA A 11 0.63 -1.49 14.54
C ALA A 11 1.02 -1.33 13.06
N ILE A 12 0.07 -0.99 12.18
CA ILE A 12 0.33 -0.69 10.77
C ILE A 12 1.35 0.45 10.64
N GLU A 13 1.12 1.55 11.37
CA GLU A 13 2.00 2.72 11.34
C GLU A 13 3.42 2.44 11.86
N MET A 14 3.57 1.51 12.80
CA MET A 14 4.86 1.16 13.41
C MET A 14 5.62 0.09 12.62
N HIS A 15 4.93 -0.91 12.09
CA HIS A 15 5.57 -2.12 11.56
C HIS A 15 5.49 -2.25 10.05
N LEU A 16 4.66 -1.48 9.36
CA LEU A 16 4.47 -1.62 7.91
C LEU A 16 4.91 -0.39 7.14
N TRP A 17 5.32 0.70 7.79
CA TRP A 17 5.75 1.91 7.09
C TRP A 17 7.26 1.93 6.82
N ASN A 18 7.66 1.84 5.55
CA ASN A 18 9.05 1.99 5.16
C ASN A 18 9.43 3.48 5.09
N ASN A 19 10.17 3.97 6.10
CA ASN A 19 10.62 5.37 6.13
C ASN A 19 11.63 5.73 5.04
N LYS A 20 12.42 4.76 4.56
CA LYS A 20 13.45 4.97 3.54
C LYS A 20 12.81 5.19 2.18
N GLU A 21 11.85 4.33 1.83
CA GLU A 21 11.22 4.35 0.51
C GLU A 21 9.96 5.24 0.45
N GLY A 22 9.29 5.45 1.59
CA GLY A 22 8.12 6.32 1.66
C GLY A 22 6.80 5.66 1.27
N TRP A 23 6.66 4.35 1.49
CA TRP A 23 5.40 3.62 1.32
C TRP A 23 5.20 2.54 2.38
N TYR A 24 3.98 2.01 2.47
CA TYR A 24 3.73 0.81 3.26
C TYR A 24 4.26 -0.43 2.53
N ALA A 25 4.83 -1.36 3.29
CA ALA A 25 5.37 -2.62 2.81
C ALA A 25 5.28 -3.69 3.92
N ASP A 26 5.48 -4.94 3.54
CA ASP A 26 5.42 -6.05 4.49
C ASP A 26 6.59 -6.02 5.48
N TYR A 27 6.35 -6.52 6.69
CA TYR A 27 7.39 -6.76 7.68
C TYR A 27 7.99 -8.15 7.52
N ASP A 28 9.32 -8.22 7.41
CA ASP A 28 10.09 -9.45 7.38
C ASP A 28 10.45 -9.87 8.82
N LEU A 29 9.75 -10.89 9.34
CA LEU A 29 9.97 -11.41 10.69
C LEU A 29 11.33 -12.08 10.87
N LYS A 30 11.91 -12.65 9.80
CA LYS A 30 13.21 -13.33 9.86
C LYS A 30 14.34 -12.32 10.01
N ASN A 31 14.25 -11.21 9.28
CA ASN A 31 15.26 -10.17 9.27
C ASN A 31 14.92 -8.97 10.18
N ASN A 32 13.79 -9.03 10.88
CA ASN A 32 13.27 -7.99 11.77
C ASN A 32 13.29 -6.58 11.12
N LYS A 33 12.81 -6.49 9.87
CA LYS A 33 12.85 -5.25 9.08
C LYS A 33 11.65 -5.11 8.15
N ILE A 34 11.31 -3.88 7.82
CA ILE A 34 10.32 -3.57 6.78
C ILE A 34 10.98 -3.81 5.42
N ARG A 35 10.25 -4.42 4.47
CA ARG A 35 10.74 -4.65 3.11
C ARG A 35 10.74 -3.37 2.29
N ASP A 36 11.64 -3.29 1.32
CA ASP A 36 11.73 -2.13 0.40
C ASP A 36 10.74 -2.23 -0.78
N GLN A 37 10.22 -3.42 -1.07
CA GLN A 37 9.41 -3.67 -2.26
C GLN A 37 8.06 -2.96 -2.19
N LEU A 38 7.78 -2.11 -3.19
CA LEU A 38 6.45 -1.57 -3.46
C LEU A 38 5.57 -2.60 -4.16
N THR A 39 4.38 -2.81 -3.62
CA THR A 39 3.31 -3.60 -4.24
C THR A 39 2.00 -2.84 -4.12
N ALA A 40 0.98 -3.25 -4.87
CA ALA A 40 -0.37 -2.70 -4.75
C ALA A 40 -0.96 -2.85 -3.33
N ALA A 41 -0.41 -3.76 -2.51
CA ALA A 41 -0.81 -3.91 -1.10
C ALA A 41 -0.56 -2.63 -0.27
N ALA A 42 0.37 -1.76 -0.71
CA ALA A 42 0.66 -0.48 -0.05
C ALA A 42 -0.55 0.45 0.06
N LEU A 43 -1.59 0.24 -0.76
CA LEU A 43 -2.82 1.04 -0.78
C LEU A 43 -3.87 0.58 0.24
N PHE A 44 -3.74 -0.62 0.83
CA PHE A 44 -4.71 -1.12 1.80
C PHE A 44 -4.85 -0.23 3.06
N PRO A 45 -3.76 0.32 3.65
CA PRO A 45 -3.88 1.26 4.76
C PRO A 45 -4.73 2.50 4.44
N LEU A 46 -4.76 2.96 3.19
CA LEU A 46 -5.65 4.04 2.76
C LEU A 46 -7.09 3.54 2.68
N TYR A 47 -7.31 2.38 2.05
CA TYR A 47 -8.62 1.74 1.93
C TYR A 47 -9.33 1.54 3.28
N VAL A 48 -8.60 1.14 4.32
CA VAL A 48 -9.18 0.94 5.66
C VAL A 48 -9.09 2.16 6.59
N ASN A 49 -8.70 3.33 6.08
CA ASN A 49 -8.52 4.57 6.85
C ASN A 49 -7.52 4.44 8.03
N ALA A 50 -6.52 3.57 7.88
CA ALA A 50 -5.45 3.38 8.84
C ALA A 50 -4.28 4.33 8.61
N ALA A 51 -4.04 4.77 7.37
CA ALA A 51 -2.90 5.62 7.06
C ALA A 51 -2.95 7.00 7.73
N ALA A 52 -1.79 7.53 8.12
CA ALA A 52 -1.62 8.96 8.37
C ALA A 52 -1.74 9.75 7.05
N LYS A 53 -2.25 10.99 7.10
CA LYS A 53 -2.54 11.79 5.89
C LYS A 53 -1.30 12.03 5.02
N ASP A 54 -0.16 12.34 5.63
CA ASP A 54 1.12 12.56 4.94
C ASP A 54 1.63 11.27 4.25
N ARG A 55 1.45 10.12 4.91
CA ARG A 55 1.82 8.80 4.36
C ARG A 55 0.90 8.39 3.22
N ALA A 56 -0.39 8.65 3.34
CA ALA A 56 -1.36 8.40 2.28
C ALA A 56 -1.01 9.17 0.99
N ALA A 57 -0.63 10.44 1.10
CA ALA A 57 -0.16 11.24 -0.04
C ALA A 57 1.10 10.64 -0.70
N LYS A 58 2.08 10.18 0.10
CA LYS A 58 3.29 9.53 -0.41
C LYS A 58 2.98 8.22 -1.14
N VAL A 59 2.10 7.39 -0.57
CA VAL A 59 1.66 6.13 -1.20
C VAL A 59 0.93 6.40 -2.51
N ALA A 60 0.07 7.42 -2.56
CA ALA A 60 -0.62 7.81 -3.79
C ALA A 60 0.38 8.18 -4.91
N ALA A 61 1.37 9.03 -4.56
CA ALA A 61 2.43 9.41 -5.50
C ALA A 61 3.26 8.20 -5.96
N ALA A 62 3.63 7.30 -5.05
CA ALA A 62 4.39 6.10 -5.38
C ALA A 62 3.60 5.13 -6.29
N ALA A 63 2.32 4.91 -6.00
CA ALA A 63 1.45 4.08 -6.83
C ALA A 63 1.31 4.66 -8.24
N GLN A 64 1.11 5.98 -8.36
CA GLN A 64 1.05 6.67 -9.65
C GLN A 64 2.38 6.55 -10.42
N ALA A 65 3.51 6.72 -9.76
CA ALA A 65 4.83 6.72 -10.40
C ALA A 65 5.31 5.33 -10.83
N HIS A 66 4.95 4.28 -10.08
CA HIS A 66 5.58 2.96 -10.22
C HIS A 66 4.62 1.83 -10.58
N LEU A 67 3.33 1.93 -10.23
CA LEU A 67 2.37 0.84 -10.39
C LEU A 67 1.26 1.15 -11.40
N LEU A 68 0.92 2.43 -11.62
CA LEU A 68 -0.08 2.81 -12.61
C LEU A 68 0.47 2.63 -14.03
N GLN A 69 -0.23 1.85 -14.83
CA GLN A 69 0.07 1.53 -16.22
C GLN A 69 -1.14 1.89 -17.11
N PRO A 70 -1.01 1.89 -18.46
CA PRO A 70 -2.14 2.22 -19.34
C PRO A 70 -3.41 1.37 -19.11
N GLY A 71 -3.25 0.12 -18.64
CA GLY A 71 -4.37 -0.79 -18.34
C GLY A 71 -4.85 -0.78 -16.89
N GLY A 72 -4.34 0.11 -16.03
CA GLY A 72 -4.65 0.16 -14.60
C GLY A 72 -3.44 -0.14 -13.72
N LEU A 73 -3.70 -0.46 -12.45
CA LEU A 73 -2.69 -0.69 -11.43
C LEU A 73 -2.08 -2.10 -11.57
N ALA A 74 -0.77 -2.19 -11.80
CA ALA A 74 -0.02 -3.43 -11.72
C ALA A 74 0.14 -3.90 -10.26
N THR A 75 0.26 -5.22 -10.07
CA THR A 75 0.40 -5.81 -8.72
C THR A 75 1.73 -5.42 -8.06
N THR A 76 2.81 -5.42 -8.83
CA THR A 76 4.16 -4.98 -8.44
C THR A 76 4.84 -4.33 -9.64
N SER A 77 6.07 -3.84 -9.48
CA SER A 77 6.94 -3.41 -10.59
C SER A 77 7.86 -4.53 -11.13
N VAL A 78 7.77 -5.75 -10.58
CA VAL A 78 8.67 -6.87 -10.88
C VAL A 78 8.06 -7.78 -11.91
N LYS A 79 8.80 -8.13 -12.98
CA LYS A 79 8.39 -9.11 -14.00
C LYS A 79 8.98 -10.48 -13.69
N SER A 80 8.38 -11.21 -12.77
CA SER A 80 8.88 -12.52 -12.32
C SER A 80 8.36 -13.70 -13.15
N GLY A 81 7.29 -13.50 -13.93
CA GLY A 81 6.52 -14.57 -14.56
C GLY A 81 5.42 -15.16 -13.66
N GLN A 82 5.33 -14.72 -12.39
CA GLN A 82 4.24 -15.11 -11.49
C GLN A 82 2.97 -14.27 -11.74
N GLN A 83 1.82 -14.83 -11.36
CA GLN A 83 0.52 -14.18 -11.63
C GLN A 83 0.28 -12.89 -10.83
N TRP A 84 0.86 -12.78 -9.63
CA TRP A 84 0.73 -11.61 -8.73
C TRP A 84 1.92 -10.65 -8.85
N ASP A 85 2.42 -10.46 -10.06
CA ASP A 85 3.55 -9.60 -10.39
C ASP A 85 3.29 -8.89 -11.73
N ALA A 86 4.11 -7.91 -12.09
CA ALA A 86 3.99 -7.24 -13.38
C ALA A 86 4.08 -8.24 -14.56
N PRO A 87 3.30 -8.04 -15.63
CA PRO A 87 2.43 -6.89 -15.91
C PRO A 87 0.99 -7.03 -15.39
N ASN A 88 0.69 -8.04 -14.56
CA ASN A 88 -0.69 -8.36 -14.21
C ASN A 88 -1.28 -7.36 -13.21
N GLY A 89 -2.52 -6.96 -13.48
CA GLY A 89 -3.38 -6.24 -12.56
C GLY A 89 -4.61 -7.08 -12.22
N TRP A 90 -5.11 -6.95 -10.99
CA TRP A 90 -6.28 -7.68 -10.51
C TRP A 90 -7.40 -6.71 -10.13
N ALA A 91 -8.63 -7.00 -10.55
CA ALA A 91 -9.82 -6.22 -10.23
C ALA A 91 -9.94 -5.81 -8.74
N PRO A 92 -9.74 -6.71 -7.75
CA PRO A 92 -9.80 -6.31 -6.33
C PRO A 92 -8.76 -5.23 -5.96
N LEU A 93 -7.56 -5.29 -6.54
CA LEU A 93 -6.52 -4.29 -6.28
C LEU A 93 -6.88 -2.93 -6.89
N GLN A 94 -7.57 -2.91 -8.04
CA GLN A 94 -8.09 -1.67 -8.63
C GLN A 94 -9.11 -1.00 -7.70
N TRP A 95 -10.05 -1.79 -7.18
CA TRP A 95 -11.08 -1.29 -6.28
C TRP A 95 -10.49 -0.73 -4.98
N VAL A 96 -9.59 -1.48 -4.34
CA VAL A 96 -8.88 -1.04 -3.14
C VAL A 96 -8.14 0.28 -3.37
N ALA A 97 -7.48 0.42 -4.52
CA ALA A 97 -6.77 1.64 -4.89
C ALA A 97 -7.73 2.83 -5.04
N ALA A 98 -8.80 2.67 -5.83
CA ALA A 98 -9.78 3.73 -6.09
C ALA A 98 -10.43 4.22 -4.79
N GLU A 99 -10.96 3.29 -3.99
CA GLU A 99 -11.60 3.61 -2.71
C GLU A 99 -10.63 4.21 -1.68
N GLY A 100 -9.40 3.70 -1.62
CA GLY A 100 -8.37 4.24 -0.73
C GLY A 100 -7.96 5.66 -1.09
N LEU A 101 -7.78 5.94 -2.38
CA LEU A 101 -7.42 7.28 -2.89
C LEU A 101 -8.58 8.27 -2.75
N GLN A 102 -9.82 7.82 -2.94
CA GLN A 102 -11.00 8.68 -2.72
C GLN A 102 -11.06 9.18 -1.27
N LYS A 103 -10.76 8.32 -0.29
CA LYS A 103 -10.73 8.70 1.14
C LYS A 103 -9.63 9.70 1.47
N LEU A 104 -8.52 9.68 0.72
CA LEU A 104 -7.44 10.65 0.87
C LEU A 104 -7.89 12.06 0.45
N TRP A 105 -8.62 12.19 -0.66
CA TRP A 105 -9.06 13.49 -1.16
C TRP A 105 -10.32 14.04 -0.49
N ALA A 106 -11.09 13.18 0.18
CA ALA A 106 -12.30 13.57 0.89
C ALA A 106 -12.06 14.21 2.27
N GLY A 107 -10.81 14.30 2.76
CA GLY A 107 -10.53 14.71 4.14
C GLY A 107 -9.40 15.70 4.32
#